data_AF-A8P384-F1
#
_entry.id   AF-A8P384-F1
#
_cell.length_a   1.000
_cell.length_b   1.000
_cell.length_c   1.000
_cell.angle_alpha   90.00
_cell.angle_beta   90.00
_cell.angle_gamma   90.00
#
_symmetry.space_group_name_H-M   'P 1'
#
loop_
_entity.id
_entity.type
_entity.pdbx_description
1 polymer ?
#
loop_
_entity_poly.entity_id
_entity_poly.type
_entity_poly.pdbx_seq_one_letter_code
_entity_poly.pdbx_strand_id
1 'polypeptide(L)' 'MQFGRIGYDVFTMDFRYPLSALQAFGIAMTSFHGKIACE' A
#
# COMPACT_ATOMS: atom_id res chain seq x y z
N MET A 1 3.82 8.95 0.98
CA MET A 1 3.82 7.48 0.94
C MET A 1 3.79 7.08 -0.53
N GLN A 2 4.71 6.24 -0.96
CA GLN A 2 4.76 5.67 -2.30
C GLN A 2 4.54 4.16 -2.17
N PHE A 3 3.57 3.64 -2.91
CA PHE A 3 3.21 2.22 -2.90
C PHE A 3 3.20 1.70 -4.34
N GLY A 4 3.91 0.62 -4.61
CA GLY A 4 4.08 0.11 -5.97
C GLY A 4 4.36 -1.39 -6.02
N ARG A 5 3.93 -2.04 -7.10
CA ARG A 5 4.20 -3.47 -7.36
C ARG A 5 5.57 -3.62 -7.99
N ILE A 6 6.40 -4.50 -7.44
CA ILE A 6 7.73 -4.83 -7.97
C ILE A 6 7.86 -6.31 -8.38
N GLY A 7 6.87 -7.14 -8.07
CA GLY A 7 6.80 -8.55 -8.45
C GLY A 7 5.37 -9.08 -8.45
N TYR A 8 5.18 -10.38 -8.68
CA TYR A 8 3.83 -10.97 -8.78
C TYR A 8 3.00 -10.75 -7.50
N ASP A 9 3.57 -10.96 -6.31
CA ASP A 9 2.92 -10.67 -5.01
C ASP A 9 3.79 -9.79 -4.10
N VAL A 10 4.71 -9.03 -4.69
CA VAL A 10 5.67 -8.22 -3.93
C VAL A 10 5.44 -6.74 -4.24
N PHE A 11 5.25 -5.96 -3.17
CA PHE A 11 5.01 -4.53 -3.24
C PHE A 11 6.02 -3.78 -2.38
N THR A 12 6.51 -2.66 -2.88
CA THR A 12 7.30 -1.70 -2.11
C THR A 12 6.38 -0.65 -1.50
N MET A 13 6.71 -0.22 -0.28
CA MET A 13 5.98 0.79 0.47
C MET A 13 6.97 1.74 1.14
N ASP A 14 7.22 2.88 0.52
CA ASP A 14 7.98 3.99 1.11
C ASP A 14 7.03 4.95 1.83
N PHE A 15 7.37 5.34 3.05
CA PHE A 15 6.62 6.35 3.79
C PHE A 15 7.60 7.25 4.54
N ARG A 16 7.19 8.50 4.74
CA ARG A 16 7.98 9.53 5.42
C ARG A 16 7.15 10.12 6.54
N TYR A 17 7.83 10.68 7.53
CA TYR A 17 7.20 11.47 8.58
C TYR A 17 6.22 12.49 7.97
N PRO A 18 4.99 12.63 8.50
CA PRO A 18 4.52 12.19 9.82
C PRO A 18 3.90 10.78 9.90
N LEU A 19 3.95 9.98 8.84
CA LEU A 19 3.32 8.66 8.86
C LEU A 19 4.16 7.64 9.64
N SER A 20 3.50 6.84 10.48
CA SER A 20 4.09 5.62 11.04
C SER A 20 3.95 4.45 10.08
N ALA A 21 4.79 3.42 10.25
CA ALA A 21 4.74 2.20 9.45
C ALA A 21 3.35 1.54 9.47
N LEU A 22 2.69 1.54 10.64
CA LEU A 22 1.36 0.95 10.81
C LEU A 22 0.28 1.72 10.04
N GLN A 23 0.31 3.06 10.09
CA GLN A 23 -0.63 3.89 9.35
C GLN A 23 -0.45 3.73 7.84
N ALA A 24 0.80 3.76 7.37
CA ALA A 24 1.12 3.52 5.96
C ALA A 24 0.66 2.12 5.52
N PHE A 25 0.88 1.09 6.34
CA PHE A 25 0.43 -0.27 6.04
C PHE A 25 -1.10 -0.37 5.92
N GLY A 26 -1.85 0.25 6.84
CA GLY A 26 -3.32 0.29 6.76
C GLY A 26 -3.82 0.96 5.46
N ILE A 27 -3.16 2.03 5.03
CA ILE A 27 -3.47 2.73 3.76
C ILE A 27 -3.15 1.84 2.54
N ALA A 28 -2.06 1.07 2.58
CA ALA A 28 -1.75 0.14 1.50
C ALA A 28 -2.79 -1.00 1.44
N MET A 29 -3.21 -1.54 2.60
CA MET A 29 -4.23 -2.59 2.68
C MET A 29 -5.57 -2.15 2.08
N THR A 30 -5.99 -0.89 2.27
CA THR A 30 -7.22 -0.40 1.62
C THR A 30 -7.12 -0.34 0.09
N SER A 31 -5.90 -0.22 -0.46
CA SER A 31 -5.68 -0.21 -1.92
C SER A 31 -5.88 -1.61 -2.54
N PHE A 32 -5.67 -2.67 -1.75
CA PHE A 32 -6.00 -4.04 -2.14
C PHE A 32 -7.49 -4.32 -2.05
N HIS A 33 -8.16 -3.83 -1.00
CA HIS A 33 -9.61 -3.93 -0.88
C HIS A 33 -10.37 -3.10 -1.93
N GLY A 34 -9.81 -2.00 -2.44
CA GLY A 34 -10.45 -1.17 -3.47
C GLY A 34 -10.48 -1.76 -4.88
N LYS A 35 -9.70 -2.81 -5.17
CA LYS A 35 -9.61 -3.46 -6.50
C LYS A 35 -10.29 -4.83 -6.58
N ILE A 36 -10.83 -5.35 -5.48
CA ILE A 36 -11.73 -6.52 -5.51
C ILE A 36 -13.18 -6.16 -5.89
N ALA A 37 -13.47 -4.89 -6.20
CA ALA A 37 -14.82 -4.43 -6.56
C ALA A 37 -14.93 -3.74 -7.93
N CYS A 38 -13.85 -3.59 -8.70
CA CYS A 38 -13.92 -3.06 -10.05
C CYS A 38 -12.70 -3.51 -10.86
N GLU A 39 -12.89 -4.58 -11.61
CA GLU A 39 -12.22 -4.79 -12.89
C GLU A 39 -12.67 -3.73 -13.90
#